data_AF-A0A1W9MLY1-F1
#
_entry.id   AF-A0A1W9MLY1-F1
#
_cell.length_a   1.000
_cell.length_b   1.000
_cell.length_c   1.000
_cell.angle_alpha   90.00
_cell.angle_beta   90.00
_cell.angle_gamma   90.00
#
_symmetry.space_group_name_H-M   'P 1'
#
loop_
_entity.id
_entity.type
_entity.pdbx_description
1 polymer ?
#
loop_
_entity_poly.entity_id
_entity_poly.type
_entity_poly.pdbx_seq_one_letter_code
_entity_poly.pdbx_strand_id
1 'polypeptide(L)'
;MALIENDSVKLSKNDVEFLLNYHTNINYGNFIQDTFHNIYYIYYTDDENKWLDMVIANIMSFDDFYKKAVAYYALFQSCIIKRPFNLFRRKNLYARFADVNRSFGNKATWDKPFECHFRKFTDEINNCVFSNGMENKAFNLDVFDIQGNFDLVYIDTPYISKKGVGVDYLDFYHFLEGIFHYSNWGEMIDYKTKHKRLKNGRSMWCDKNKIYEAFSKL
;
A
#
# COMPACT_ATOMS: atom_id res chain seq x y z
N MET A 1 -2.79 9.58 8.30
CA MET A 1 -3.11 9.07 9.66
C MET A 1 -1.85 8.69 10.43
N ALA A 2 -1.08 7.67 10.04
CA ALA A 2 0.11 7.20 10.81
C ALA A 2 1.21 8.24 11.12
N LEU A 3 1.40 9.26 10.26
CA LEU A 3 2.39 10.33 10.43
C LEU A 3 1.78 11.70 10.72
N ILE A 4 0.59 11.95 10.16
CA ILE A 4 -0.02 13.28 10.20
C ILE A 4 -0.78 13.48 11.51
N GLU A 5 -1.65 12.54 11.89
CA GLU A 5 -2.51 12.65 13.08
C GLU A 5 -1.89 12.01 14.32
N ASN A 6 -0.98 11.05 14.12
CA ASN A 6 -0.41 10.28 15.20
C ASN A 6 0.73 11.03 15.88
N ASP A 7 0.44 11.59 17.05
CA ASP A 7 1.41 12.37 17.82
C ASP A 7 2.45 11.52 18.58
N SER A 8 2.11 10.28 18.94
CA SER A 8 2.91 9.53 19.94
C SER A 8 2.88 8.02 19.87
N VAL A 9 1.91 7.41 19.18
CA VAL A 9 1.73 5.95 19.17
C VAL A 9 2.78 5.31 18.28
N LYS A 10 3.54 4.38 18.87
CA LYS A 10 4.63 3.64 18.22
C LYS A 10 4.41 2.15 18.40
N LEU A 11 5.01 1.35 17.53
CA LEU A 11 5.07 -0.10 17.73
C LEU A 11 6.26 -0.43 18.63
N SER A 12 6.00 -1.04 19.77
CA SER A 12 7.04 -1.58 20.64
C SER A 12 7.66 -2.84 20.02
N LYS A 13 8.79 -3.29 20.57
CA LYS A 13 9.40 -4.56 20.15
C LYS A 13 8.42 -5.74 20.28
N ASN A 14 7.64 -5.78 21.36
CA ASN A 14 6.65 -6.84 21.57
C ASN A 14 5.51 -6.78 20.54
N ASP A 15 5.08 -5.57 20.16
CA ASP A 15 4.08 -5.41 19.09
C ASP A 15 4.65 -5.95 17.76
N VAL A 16 5.91 -5.65 17.45
CA VAL A 16 6.56 -6.14 16.22
C VAL A 16 6.74 -7.65 16.25
N GLU A 17 7.19 -8.24 17.36
CA GLU A 17 7.26 -9.70 17.48
C GLU A 17 5.89 -10.34 17.33
N PHE A 18 4.85 -9.77 17.94
CA PHE A 18 3.49 -10.27 17.77
C PHE A 18 3.08 -10.24 16.29
N LEU A 19 3.28 -9.14 15.59
CA LEU A 19 2.89 -9.01 14.18
C LEU A 19 3.59 -10.02 13.26
N LEU A 20 4.81 -10.42 13.59
CA LEU A 20 5.65 -11.27 12.75
C LEU A 20 5.54 -12.77 13.05
N ASN A 21 4.77 -13.16 14.07
CA ASN A 21 4.63 -14.55 14.49
C ASN A 21 3.20 -15.07 14.34
N TYR A 22 3.07 -16.39 14.25
CA TYR A 22 1.79 -17.08 14.23
C TYR A 22 1.23 -17.23 15.65
N HIS A 23 -0.08 -17.05 15.80
CA HIS A 23 -0.82 -17.16 17.06
C HIS A 23 -2.03 -18.06 16.91
N THR A 24 -2.18 -19.03 17.82
CA THR A 24 -3.25 -20.05 17.75
C THR A 24 -4.67 -19.51 17.90
N ASN A 25 -4.83 -18.30 18.45
CA ASN A 25 -6.11 -17.63 18.68
C ASN A 25 -6.56 -16.73 17.53
N ILE A 26 -5.76 -16.61 16.46
CA ILE A 26 -6.10 -15.81 15.27
C ILE A 26 -6.43 -16.75 14.12
N ASN A 27 -7.51 -16.46 13.41
CA ASN A 27 -7.85 -17.16 12.18
C ASN A 27 -7.12 -16.51 11.00
N TYR A 28 -6.21 -17.28 10.38
CA TYR A 28 -5.45 -16.81 9.23
C TYR A 28 -6.15 -17.23 7.95
N GLY A 29 -6.53 -16.24 7.14
CA GLY A 29 -6.91 -16.48 5.76
C GLY A 29 -5.70 -16.88 4.92
N ASN A 30 -5.96 -17.25 3.68
CA ASN A 30 -4.97 -17.60 2.67
C ASN A 30 -5.30 -16.88 1.35
N PHE A 31 -5.94 -15.70 1.42
CA PHE A 31 -6.50 -15.06 0.24
C PHE A 31 -5.42 -14.62 -0.73
N ILE A 32 -4.34 -14.00 -0.24
CA ILE A 32 -3.23 -13.56 -1.10
C ILE A 32 -2.53 -14.79 -1.68
N GLN A 33 -2.29 -15.80 -0.85
CA GLN A 33 -1.74 -17.07 -1.30
C GLN A 33 -2.58 -17.66 -2.43
N ASP A 34 -3.87 -17.96 -2.22
CA ASP A 34 -4.72 -18.61 -3.22
C ASP A 34 -4.96 -17.75 -4.46
N THR A 35 -5.05 -16.42 -4.28
CA THR A 35 -5.38 -15.50 -5.37
C THR A 35 -4.16 -15.13 -6.20
N PHE A 36 -2.97 -14.97 -5.61
CA PHE A 36 -1.79 -14.49 -6.32
C PHE A 36 -0.72 -15.57 -6.53
N HIS A 37 -1.02 -16.82 -6.18
CA HIS A 37 -0.26 -18.04 -6.57
C HIS A 37 -0.40 -18.35 -8.08
N ASN A 38 0.70 -18.75 -8.74
CA ASN A 38 0.84 -19.15 -10.18
C ASN A 38 0.70 -18.01 -11.25
N ILE A 39 1.13 -18.04 -12.53
CA ILE A 39 1.92 -18.94 -13.45
C ILE A 39 3.39 -18.45 -13.63
N TYR A 40 3.76 -17.28 -13.10
CA TYR A 40 5.16 -16.81 -12.97
C TYR A 40 5.29 -15.80 -11.80
N TYR A 41 4.49 -16.02 -10.75
CA TYR A 41 4.28 -15.14 -9.60
C TYR A 41 3.88 -13.69 -9.95
N ILE A 42 2.70 -13.26 -9.52
CA ILE A 42 2.20 -11.91 -9.89
C ILE A 42 3.02 -10.84 -9.17
N TYR A 43 3.13 -10.97 -7.85
CA TYR A 43 3.74 -9.98 -6.97
C TYR A 43 4.93 -10.51 -6.19
N TYR A 44 4.73 -11.62 -5.47
CA TYR A 44 5.68 -12.24 -4.54
C TYR A 44 5.66 -13.77 -4.66
N THR A 45 6.62 -14.42 -4.01
CA THR A 45 6.67 -15.90 -3.93
C THR A 45 5.55 -16.44 -3.05
N ASP A 46 5.33 -17.75 -3.08
CA ASP A 46 4.25 -18.37 -2.30
C ASP A 46 4.47 -18.24 -0.78
N ASP A 47 5.71 -18.42 -0.32
CA ASP A 47 6.08 -18.19 1.07
C ASP A 47 5.88 -16.73 1.48
N GLU A 48 6.21 -15.80 0.59
CA GLU A 48 6.01 -14.37 0.81
C GLU A 48 4.51 -14.01 0.85
N ASN A 49 3.68 -14.60 -0.02
CA ASN A 49 2.23 -14.40 -0.01
C ASN A 49 1.59 -14.94 1.28
N LYS A 50 2.01 -16.14 1.72
CA LYS A 50 1.56 -16.72 2.98
C LYS A 50 1.96 -15.88 4.19
N TRP A 51 3.17 -15.33 4.17
CA TRP A 51 3.62 -14.39 5.20
C TRP A 51 2.77 -13.12 5.23
N LEU A 52 2.40 -12.57 4.07
CA LEU A 52 1.51 -11.41 3.99
C LEU A 52 0.13 -11.71 4.59
N ASP A 53 -0.50 -12.82 4.23
CA ASP A 53 -1.80 -13.23 4.79
C ASP A 53 -1.74 -13.30 6.33
N MET A 54 -0.65 -13.85 6.88
CA MET A 54 -0.42 -13.92 8.33
C MET A 54 -0.30 -12.54 8.97
N VAL A 55 0.62 -11.70 8.46
CA VAL A 55 0.88 -10.38 9.06
C VAL A 55 -0.35 -9.49 8.97
N ILE A 56 -1.11 -9.54 7.87
CA ILE A 56 -2.34 -8.75 7.72
C ILE A 56 -3.38 -9.15 8.76
N ALA A 57 -3.58 -10.45 9.00
CA ALA A 57 -4.48 -10.92 10.05
C ALA A 57 -4.05 -10.42 11.44
N ASN A 58 -2.74 -10.45 11.74
CA ASN A 58 -2.19 -9.92 12.98
C ASN A 58 -2.38 -8.39 13.12
N ILE A 59 -2.23 -7.63 12.03
CA ILE A 59 -2.50 -6.18 12.04
C ILE A 59 -3.99 -5.94 12.30
N MET A 60 -4.87 -6.68 11.62
CA MET A 60 -6.32 -6.53 11.76
C MET A 60 -6.80 -6.82 13.19
N SER A 61 -6.10 -7.69 13.94
CA SER A 61 -6.45 -8.04 15.32
C SER A 61 -6.05 -7.01 16.37
N PHE A 62 -5.29 -5.97 16.04
CA PHE A 62 -5.07 -4.86 16.98
C PHE A 62 -6.37 -4.12 17.28
N ASP A 63 -6.49 -3.53 18.47
CA ASP A 63 -7.61 -2.62 18.78
C ASP A 63 -7.23 -1.17 18.52
N ASP A 64 -5.96 -0.83 18.76
CA ASP A 64 -5.43 0.52 18.59
C ASP A 64 -5.31 0.89 17.10
N PHE A 65 -6.05 1.91 16.72
CA PHE A 65 -6.11 2.44 15.37
C PHE A 65 -4.76 2.94 14.85
N TYR A 66 -3.99 3.67 15.68
CA TYR A 66 -2.71 4.23 15.26
C TYR A 66 -1.64 3.14 15.18
N LYS A 67 -1.66 2.13 16.06
CA LYS A 67 -0.81 0.95 15.89
C LYS A 67 -1.09 0.24 14.56
N LYS A 68 -2.36 0.07 14.18
CA LYS A 68 -2.71 -0.46 12.84
C LYS A 68 -2.14 0.41 11.74
N ALA A 69 -2.33 1.73 11.82
CA ALA A 69 -1.85 2.67 10.80
C ALA A 69 -0.32 2.60 10.63
N VAL A 70 0.43 2.55 11.73
CA VAL A 70 1.88 2.40 11.74
C VAL A 70 2.30 1.03 11.17
N ALA A 71 1.62 -0.05 11.55
CA ALA A 71 1.91 -1.39 11.04
C ALA A 71 1.63 -1.52 9.54
N TYR A 72 0.50 -0.99 9.06
CA TYR A 72 0.20 -0.95 7.62
C TYR A 72 1.21 -0.11 6.85
N TYR A 73 1.67 1.03 7.40
CA TYR A 73 2.75 1.78 6.78
C TYR A 73 4.01 0.93 6.59
N ALA A 74 4.47 0.25 7.64
CA ALA A 74 5.65 -0.61 7.58
C ALA A 74 5.47 -1.78 6.59
N LEU A 75 4.27 -2.38 6.56
CA LEU A 75 3.92 -3.43 5.61
C LEU A 75 3.94 -2.92 4.17
N PHE A 76 3.33 -1.76 3.91
CA PHE A 76 3.27 -1.17 2.56
C PHE A 76 4.65 -0.81 2.04
N GLN A 77 5.51 -0.21 2.87
CA GLN A 77 6.89 0.08 2.47
C GLN A 77 7.69 -1.21 2.20
N SER A 78 7.48 -2.25 3.00
CA SER A 78 8.09 -3.57 2.78
C SER A 78 7.65 -4.19 1.45
N CYS A 79 6.36 -4.08 1.13
CA CYS A 79 5.81 -4.53 -0.15
C CYS A 79 6.42 -3.75 -1.32
N ILE A 80 6.43 -2.41 -1.24
CA ILE A 80 6.94 -1.53 -2.29
C ILE A 80 8.41 -1.83 -2.57
N ILE A 81 9.27 -1.88 -1.55
CA ILE A 81 10.72 -2.02 -1.74
C ILE A 81 11.13 -3.39 -2.31
N LYS A 82 10.36 -4.45 -2.00
CA LYS A 82 10.61 -5.80 -2.56
C LYS A 82 10.12 -5.93 -4.01
N ARG A 83 9.40 -4.95 -4.56
CA ARG A 83 8.89 -5.02 -5.94
C ARG A 83 9.89 -4.47 -6.95
N PRO A 84 10.09 -5.16 -8.09
CA PRO A 84 10.77 -4.56 -9.22
C PRO A 84 10.04 -3.30 -9.68
N PHE A 85 10.78 -2.19 -9.72
CA PHE A 85 10.29 -0.84 -10.02
C PHE A 85 9.29 -0.27 -9.01
N ASN A 86 9.11 -0.87 -7.83
CA ASN A 86 8.27 -0.34 -6.74
C ASN A 86 6.78 -0.15 -7.11
N LEU A 87 6.26 -0.89 -8.11
CA LEU A 87 4.90 -0.75 -8.65
C LEU A 87 4.18 -2.11 -8.84
N PHE A 88 2.85 -2.10 -8.81
CA PHE A 88 1.97 -3.29 -8.90
C PHE A 88 1.18 -3.40 -10.22
N ARG A 89 1.49 -2.56 -11.20
CA ARG A 89 0.81 -2.51 -12.51
C ARG A 89 1.13 -3.64 -13.49
N ARG A 90 2.13 -4.48 -13.20
CA ARG A 90 2.66 -5.52 -14.10
C ARG A 90 3.04 -6.79 -13.34
N LYS A 91 2.84 -7.95 -13.97
CA LYS A 91 3.43 -9.23 -13.55
C LYS A 91 4.90 -9.26 -13.91
N ASN A 92 5.76 -8.80 -13.01
CA ASN A 92 7.18 -8.68 -13.27
C ASN A 92 8.03 -9.34 -12.17
N LEU A 93 7.47 -10.28 -11.38
CA LEU A 93 8.28 -10.96 -10.38
C LEU A 93 9.46 -11.71 -11.01
N TYR A 94 9.30 -12.22 -12.24
CA TYR A 94 10.39 -12.82 -13.01
C TYR A 94 11.65 -11.94 -13.07
N ALA A 95 11.53 -10.61 -13.00
CA ALA A 95 12.67 -9.70 -12.99
C ALA A 95 13.56 -9.86 -11.74
N ARG A 96 13.06 -10.46 -10.64
CA ARG A 96 13.89 -10.84 -9.48
C ARG A 96 14.82 -12.00 -9.81
N PHE A 97 14.39 -12.93 -10.66
CA PHE A 97 15.11 -14.17 -10.98
C PHE A 97 15.89 -14.13 -12.30
N ALA A 98 15.63 -13.16 -13.17
CA ALA A 98 16.30 -13.04 -14.46
C ALA A 98 17.82 -12.89 -14.31
N ASP A 99 18.59 -13.69 -15.03
CA ASP A 99 20.05 -13.61 -15.04
C ASP A 99 20.50 -12.48 -15.97
N VAL A 100 20.69 -11.30 -15.41
CA VAL A 100 21.08 -10.07 -16.12
C VAL A 100 22.11 -9.31 -15.30
N ASN A 101 23.02 -8.60 -15.95
CA ASN A 101 23.92 -7.67 -15.28
C ASN A 101 23.11 -6.54 -14.64
N ARG A 102 23.05 -6.51 -13.31
CA ARG A 102 22.33 -5.50 -12.53
C ARG A 102 23.30 -4.49 -11.94
N SER A 103 22.93 -3.22 -11.96
CA SER A 103 23.53 -2.22 -11.09
C SER A 103 23.29 -2.61 -9.63
N PHE A 104 24.30 -2.41 -8.78
CA PHE A 104 24.34 -2.81 -7.38
C PHE A 104 23.07 -2.43 -6.59
N GLY A 105 22.64 -3.29 -5.65
CA GLY A 105 21.64 -2.97 -4.61
C GLY A 105 20.25 -3.61 -4.77
N ASN A 106 19.67 -3.63 -5.97
CA ASN A 106 18.25 -4.03 -6.14
C ASN A 106 17.99 -5.49 -5.78
N LYS A 107 18.85 -6.42 -6.24
CA LYS A 107 18.69 -7.86 -5.95
C LYS A 107 18.81 -8.16 -4.46
N ALA A 108 19.81 -7.58 -3.79
CA ALA A 108 20.01 -7.76 -2.35
C ALA A 108 18.80 -7.30 -1.53
N THR A 109 18.16 -6.20 -1.94
CA THR A 109 16.92 -5.71 -1.32
C THR A 109 15.75 -6.66 -1.57
N TRP A 110 15.58 -7.15 -2.79
CA TRP A 110 14.49 -8.06 -3.14
C TRP A 110 14.60 -9.43 -2.48
N ASP A 111 15.82 -9.95 -2.32
CA ASP A 111 16.07 -11.28 -1.77
C ASP A 111 16.05 -11.30 -0.23
N LYS A 112 16.14 -10.14 0.43
CA LYS A 112 15.95 -10.04 1.88
C LYS A 112 14.53 -10.48 2.29
N PRO A 113 14.38 -11.25 3.38
CA PRO A 113 13.07 -11.61 3.92
C PRO A 113 12.19 -10.39 4.20
N PHE A 114 10.88 -10.55 4.04
CA PHE A 114 9.90 -9.49 4.32
C PHE A 114 10.04 -8.94 5.74
N GLU A 115 10.23 -9.83 6.72
CA GLU A 115 10.45 -9.47 8.12
C GLU A 115 11.57 -8.44 8.31
N CYS A 116 12.70 -8.59 7.61
CA CYS A 116 13.82 -7.66 7.73
C CYS A 116 13.42 -6.24 7.32
N HIS A 117 12.65 -6.11 6.24
CA HIS A 117 12.15 -4.81 5.78
C HIS A 117 11.07 -4.28 6.71
N PHE A 118 10.18 -5.14 7.20
CA PHE A 118 9.11 -4.73 8.11
C PHE A 118 9.68 -4.12 9.40
N ARG A 119 10.67 -4.79 10.01
CA ARG A 119 11.38 -4.27 11.19
C ARG A 119 12.06 -2.95 10.90
N LYS A 120 12.81 -2.87 9.79
CA LYS A 120 13.47 -1.64 9.36
C LYS A 120 12.48 -0.47 9.21
N PHE A 121 11.38 -0.68 8.48
CA PHE A 121 10.39 0.38 8.26
C PHE A 121 9.60 0.71 9.51
N THR A 122 9.46 -0.23 10.45
CA THR A 122 8.91 0.03 11.78
C THR A 122 9.84 0.94 12.58
N ASP A 123 11.15 0.72 12.55
CA ASP A 123 12.11 1.62 13.20
C ASP A 123 12.09 3.00 12.56
N GLU A 124 12.04 3.09 11.22
CA GLU A 124 11.95 4.36 10.49
C GLU A 124 10.68 5.14 10.88
N ILE A 125 9.50 4.51 10.78
CA ILE A 125 8.23 5.18 11.10
C ILE A 125 8.15 5.58 12.58
N ASN A 126 8.62 4.74 13.51
CA ASN A 126 8.66 5.06 14.93
C ASN A 126 9.51 6.30 15.22
N ASN A 127 10.57 6.55 14.45
CA ASN A 127 11.40 7.75 14.58
C ASN A 127 10.76 8.99 13.92
N CYS A 128 9.80 8.80 13.02
CA CYS A 128 9.05 9.88 12.39
C CYS A 128 7.73 10.23 13.11
N VAL A 129 7.32 9.45 14.12
CA VAL A 129 6.18 9.79 14.98
C VAL A 129 6.65 10.77 16.07
N PHE A 130 6.16 12.00 15.97
CA PHE A 130 6.38 13.09 16.91
C PHE A 130 5.17 14.03 16.92
N SER A 131 4.99 14.76 18.01
CA SER A 131 3.99 15.82 18.10
C SER A 131 4.60 17.18 17.78
N ASN A 132 3.89 17.98 17.02
CA ASN A 132 4.15 19.41 16.86
C ASN A 132 3.33 20.28 17.83
N GLY A 133 2.56 19.67 18.74
CA GLY A 133 1.68 20.37 19.68
C GLY A 133 0.36 20.87 19.07
N MET A 134 0.07 20.52 17.82
CA MET A 134 -1.12 20.94 17.09
C MET A 134 -2.02 19.75 16.76
N GLU A 135 -3.33 19.99 16.64
CA GLU A 135 -4.29 18.97 16.19
C GLU A 135 -4.28 18.89 14.65
N ASN A 136 -3.61 17.87 14.11
CA ASN A 136 -3.54 17.63 12.67
C ASN A 136 -4.58 16.57 12.27
N LYS A 137 -5.22 16.73 11.10
CA LYS A 137 -6.23 15.81 10.56
C LYS A 137 -5.90 15.38 9.13
N ALA A 138 -6.20 14.14 8.78
CA ALA A 138 -5.97 13.52 7.49
C ALA A 138 -7.19 12.67 7.08
N PHE A 139 -7.85 13.08 6.00
CA PHE A 139 -9.07 12.44 5.52
C PHE A 139 -8.84 11.71 4.20
N ASN A 140 -9.61 10.62 3.99
CA ASN A 140 -9.75 9.98 2.68
C ASN A 140 -11.15 10.31 2.15
N LEU A 141 -11.27 11.41 1.41
CA LEU A 141 -12.51 11.95 0.87
C LEU A 141 -12.29 12.43 -0.57
N ASP A 142 -13.38 12.60 -1.32
CA ASP A 142 -13.33 13.42 -2.52
C ASP A 142 -13.09 14.89 -2.11
N VAL A 143 -12.33 15.63 -2.90
CA VAL A 143 -12.00 17.03 -2.63
C VAL A 143 -13.26 17.90 -2.54
N PHE A 144 -14.31 17.57 -3.30
CA PHE A 144 -15.58 18.31 -3.27
C PHE A 144 -16.40 18.06 -2.00
N ASP A 145 -16.07 17.01 -1.24
CA ASP A 145 -16.72 16.69 0.04
C ASP A 145 -16.00 17.34 1.24
N ILE A 146 -14.85 17.98 1.02
CA ILE A 146 -14.10 18.67 2.07
C ILE A 146 -14.84 19.97 2.44
N GLN A 147 -15.23 20.08 3.70
CA GLN A 147 -15.90 21.26 4.25
C GLN A 147 -14.96 22.04 5.18
N GLY A 148 -14.98 23.37 5.07
CA GLY A 148 -14.23 24.25 5.96
C GLY A 148 -13.87 25.59 5.31
N ASN A 149 -13.34 26.50 6.11
CA ASN A 149 -12.67 27.70 5.65
C ASN A 149 -11.16 27.50 5.83
N PHE A 150 -10.38 27.73 4.77
CA PHE A 150 -8.94 27.50 4.77
C PHE A 150 -8.20 28.80 4.45
N ASP A 151 -7.20 29.14 5.26
CA ASP A 151 -6.36 30.32 5.03
C ASP A 151 -5.35 30.10 3.88
N LEU A 152 -4.93 28.84 3.68
CA LEU A 152 -4.01 28.43 2.63
C LEU A 152 -4.37 27.03 2.13
N VAL A 153 -4.43 26.87 0.80
CA VAL A 153 -4.65 25.58 0.15
C VAL A 153 -3.47 25.30 -0.79
N TYR A 154 -2.82 24.16 -0.61
CA TYR A 154 -1.82 23.63 -1.54
C TYR A 154 -2.41 22.43 -2.27
N ILE A 155 -2.32 22.43 -3.60
CA ILE A 155 -2.87 21.36 -4.44
C ILE A 155 -1.81 20.87 -5.43
N ASP A 156 -1.50 19.57 -5.37
CA ASP A 156 -0.71 18.87 -6.38
C ASP A 156 -1.63 17.93 -7.18
N THR A 157 -2.16 18.44 -8.27
CA THR A 157 -3.22 17.76 -9.02
C THR A 157 -2.73 16.64 -9.93
N PRO A 158 -3.61 15.68 -10.29
CA PRO A 158 -3.29 14.65 -11.26
C PRO A 158 -2.83 15.23 -12.61
N TYR A 159 -1.77 14.66 -13.17
CA TYR A 159 -1.20 15.09 -14.44
C TYR A 159 -1.80 14.32 -15.62
N ILE A 160 -2.35 15.04 -16.60
CA ILE A 160 -2.74 14.48 -17.90
C ILE A 160 -1.66 14.78 -18.93
N SER A 161 -1.19 13.75 -19.63
CA SER A 161 -0.21 13.92 -20.71
C SER A 161 -0.79 14.74 -21.88
N LYS A 162 0.07 15.35 -22.70
CA LYS A 162 -0.36 16.06 -23.93
C LYS A 162 -1.23 15.21 -24.88
N LYS A 163 -1.13 13.87 -24.80
CA LYS A 163 -1.94 12.92 -25.57
C LYS A 163 -3.33 12.68 -24.96
N GLY A 164 -3.65 13.32 -23.84
CA GLY A 164 -4.93 13.17 -23.14
C GLY A 164 -5.05 11.88 -22.34
N VAL A 165 -3.93 11.23 -22.04
CA VAL A 165 -3.90 10.02 -21.19
C VAL A 165 -3.57 10.45 -19.77
N GLY A 166 -4.53 10.28 -18.86
CA GLY A 166 -4.33 10.41 -17.42
C GLY A 166 -3.63 9.19 -16.83
N VAL A 167 -2.92 9.40 -15.73
CA VAL A 167 -2.28 8.33 -14.96
C VAL A 167 -3.09 8.12 -13.69
N ASP A 168 -3.70 6.94 -13.58
CA ASP A 168 -4.39 6.55 -12.36
C ASP A 168 -3.43 5.82 -11.43
N TYR A 169 -3.14 6.42 -10.28
CA TYR A 169 -2.26 5.84 -9.28
C TYR A 169 -2.85 4.60 -8.62
N LEU A 170 -4.18 4.43 -8.64
CA LEU A 170 -4.81 3.20 -8.17
C LEU A 170 -4.29 2.01 -8.99
N ASP A 171 -4.18 2.12 -10.32
CA ASP A 171 -3.62 1.05 -11.17
C ASP A 171 -2.17 0.68 -10.78
N PHE A 172 -1.44 1.55 -10.10
CA PHE A 172 -0.05 1.34 -9.69
C PHE A 172 0.07 0.71 -8.30
N TYR A 173 -0.83 1.04 -7.39
CA TYR A 173 -0.77 0.64 -5.97
C TYR A 173 -1.97 -0.18 -5.51
N HIS A 174 -2.82 -0.64 -6.44
CA HIS A 174 -4.04 -1.42 -6.17
C HIS A 174 -3.83 -2.66 -5.29
N PHE A 175 -2.63 -3.24 -5.28
CA PHE A 175 -2.31 -4.37 -4.40
C PHE A 175 -2.29 -3.95 -2.92
N LEU A 176 -1.74 -2.77 -2.62
CA LEU A 176 -1.72 -2.21 -1.25
C LEU A 176 -3.13 -1.81 -0.82
N GLU A 177 -3.91 -1.23 -1.75
CA GLU A 177 -5.32 -0.94 -1.55
C GLU A 177 -6.11 -2.21 -1.18
N GLY A 178 -5.84 -3.29 -1.91
CA GLY A 178 -6.40 -4.60 -1.63
C GLY A 178 -6.01 -5.17 -0.27
N ILE A 179 -4.75 -5.01 0.15
CA ILE A 179 -4.31 -5.39 1.51
C ILE A 179 -5.13 -4.65 2.56
N PHE A 180 -5.35 -3.34 2.39
CA PHE A 180 -6.14 -2.57 3.35
C PHE A 180 -7.60 -3.05 3.41
N HIS A 181 -8.17 -3.42 2.26
CA HIS A 181 -9.52 -3.97 2.13
C HIS A 181 -9.57 -5.50 2.12
N TYR A 182 -8.69 -6.17 2.88
CA TYR A 182 -8.45 -7.61 2.81
C TYR A 182 -9.73 -8.47 2.79
N SER A 183 -10.70 -8.19 3.69
CA SER A 183 -11.96 -8.96 3.78
C SER A 183 -12.85 -8.86 2.53
N ASN A 184 -12.79 -7.74 1.80
CA ASN A 184 -13.63 -7.47 0.63
C ASN A 184 -12.84 -7.55 -0.69
N TRP A 185 -11.53 -7.83 -0.62
CA TRP A 185 -10.63 -7.71 -1.74
C TRP A 185 -11.06 -8.58 -2.93
N GLY A 186 -11.54 -9.80 -2.69
CA GLY A 186 -12.02 -10.70 -3.74
C GLY A 186 -13.09 -10.07 -4.64
N GLU A 187 -14.03 -9.31 -4.08
CA GLU A 187 -15.10 -8.65 -4.83
C GLU A 187 -14.59 -7.46 -5.65
N MET A 188 -13.52 -6.84 -5.19
CA MET A 188 -12.93 -5.67 -5.82
C MET A 188 -12.04 -6.05 -7.03
N ILE A 189 -11.62 -7.31 -7.19
CA ILE A 189 -10.71 -7.73 -8.27
C ILE A 189 -11.41 -7.85 -9.63
N ASP A 190 -10.78 -7.31 -10.68
CA ASP A 190 -11.07 -7.62 -12.07
C ASP A 190 -10.28 -8.88 -12.51
N TYR A 191 -10.92 -10.03 -12.34
CA TYR A 191 -10.36 -11.35 -12.67
C TYR A 191 -10.08 -11.57 -14.17
N LYS A 192 -10.55 -10.68 -15.06
CA LYS A 192 -10.19 -10.75 -16.49
C LYS A 192 -8.78 -10.23 -16.74
N THR A 193 -8.25 -9.40 -15.85
CA THR A 193 -6.91 -8.84 -16.00
C THR A 193 -5.86 -9.86 -15.63
N LYS A 194 -4.73 -9.84 -16.37
CA LYS A 194 -3.61 -10.74 -16.06
C LYS A 194 -3.20 -10.54 -14.60
N HIS A 195 -2.87 -9.32 -14.20
CA HIS A 195 -2.30 -9.02 -12.88
C HIS A 195 -3.32 -8.86 -11.75
N LYS A 196 -4.59 -9.26 -11.97
CA LYS A 196 -5.66 -9.21 -10.96
C LYS A 196 -5.79 -7.82 -10.31
N ARG A 197 -5.84 -6.76 -11.13
CA ARG A 197 -6.05 -5.40 -10.62
C ARG A 197 -7.44 -5.22 -10.03
N LEU A 198 -7.59 -4.19 -9.21
CA LEU A 198 -8.90 -3.75 -8.77
C LEU A 198 -9.74 -3.23 -9.94
N LYS A 199 -11.06 -3.47 -9.86
CA LYS A 199 -12.06 -2.85 -10.71
C LYS A 199 -11.99 -1.36 -10.47
N ASN A 200 -11.61 -0.62 -11.50
CA ASN A 200 -11.47 0.82 -11.42
C ASN A 200 -12.48 1.49 -12.36
N GLY A 201 -13.18 2.49 -11.83
CA GLY A 201 -14.05 3.37 -12.61
C GLY A 201 -13.25 4.36 -13.45
N ARG A 202 -13.94 5.14 -14.27
CA ARG A 202 -13.31 6.30 -14.91
C ARG A 202 -13.32 7.48 -13.95
N SER A 203 -12.16 7.88 -13.45
CA SER A 203 -12.00 9.14 -12.72
C SER A 203 -12.11 10.34 -13.67
N MET A 204 -12.87 11.37 -13.27
CA MET A 204 -12.93 12.64 -14.02
C MET A 204 -11.56 13.33 -14.12
N TRP A 205 -10.69 13.10 -13.14
CA TRP A 205 -9.32 13.60 -13.09
C TRP A 205 -8.38 12.92 -14.09
N CYS A 206 -8.80 11.79 -14.68
CA CYS A 206 -8.06 11.07 -15.71
C CYS A 206 -8.65 11.26 -17.12
N ASP A 207 -9.77 11.98 -17.24
CA ASP A 207 -10.46 12.22 -18.51
C ASP A 207 -10.16 13.62 -19.05
N LYS A 208 -9.42 13.69 -20.16
CA LYS A 208 -9.04 14.95 -20.81
C LYS A 208 -10.24 15.86 -21.13
N ASN A 209 -11.43 15.30 -21.32
CA ASN A 209 -12.62 16.06 -21.68
C ASN A 209 -13.34 16.60 -20.44
N LYS A 210 -13.06 16.06 -19.25
CA LYS A 210 -13.73 16.43 -17.99
C LYS A 210 -12.81 17.16 -17.01
N ILE A 211 -11.49 17.05 -17.18
CA ILE A 211 -10.54 17.62 -16.22
C ILE A 211 -10.70 19.13 -16.02
N TYR A 212 -10.93 19.91 -17.08
CA TYR A 212 -11.15 21.36 -16.95
C TYR A 212 -12.44 21.69 -16.17
N GLU A 213 -13.50 20.89 -16.36
CA GLU A 213 -14.73 21.02 -15.58
C GLU A 213 -14.49 20.66 -14.10
N ALA A 214 -13.68 19.64 -13.84
CA ALA A 214 -13.30 19.24 -12.48
C ALA A 214 -12.59 20.39 -11.74
N PHE A 215 -11.61 21.02 -12.39
CA PHE A 215 -10.90 22.17 -11.83
C PHE A 215 -11.79 23.40 -11.61
N SER A 216 -12.81 23.60 -12.44
CA SER A 216 -13.71 24.75 -12.30
C SER A 216 -14.68 24.62 -11.12
N LYS A 217 -14.75 23.43 -10.50
CA LYS A 217 -15.59 23.14 -9.32
C LYS A 217 -14.83 23.25 -7.99
N LEU A 218 -13.50 23.32 -8.04
CA LEU A 218 -12.64 23.57 -6.87
C LEU A 218 -12.73 25.04 -6.45
#